data_AF-A0A815R7I3-F1
#
_entry.id   AF-A0A815R7I3-F1
#
_cell.length_a   1.000
_cell.length_b   1.000
_cell.length_c   1.000
_cell.angle_alpha   90.00
_cell.angle_beta   90.00
_cell.angle_gamma   90.00
#
_symmetry.space_group_name_H-M   'P 1'
#
loop_
_entity.id
_entity.type
_entity.pdbx_description
1 polymer ?
#
loop_
_entity_poly.entity_id
_entity_poly.type
_entity_poly.pdbx_seq_one_letter_code
_entity_poly.pdbx_strand_id
1 'polypeptide(L)'
;MHRPYTVSPDYWTLGIIIHEMVTGDAPYDRTYRIESNTNETESIEYEYDYRSKSTIENDTSDTIQSSSKHYNMYLRIINGCALMNLKHVTRNCVSIIRNLLQYNIEKRLGCGIRGTLDIIEHPWFNQINFWILYQQKYIAPFIPIRKYIIKDQYQNETILKFTAKNQYENEFNEF
;
A
#
# COMPACT_ATOMS: atom_id res chain seq x y z
N MET A 1 -1.21 6.22 26.84
CA MET A 1 -1.41 4.75 26.71
C MET A 1 -0.85 4.32 25.36
N HIS A 2 0.34 3.72 25.35
CA HIS A 2 0.93 3.13 24.15
C HIS A 2 0.27 1.76 23.98
N ARG A 3 -0.63 1.61 22.99
CA ARG A 3 -1.14 0.27 22.65
C ARG A 3 0.00 -0.47 21.91
N PRO A 4 0.36 -1.70 22.31
CA PRO A 4 1.33 -2.50 21.56
C PRO A 4 0.84 -2.68 20.12
N TYR A 5 1.76 -2.94 19.19
CA TYR A 5 1.44 -3.23 17.79
C TYR A 5 0.31 -4.25 17.72
N THR A 6 -0.78 -3.90 17.04
CA THR A 6 -1.94 -4.76 16.84
C THR A 6 -1.93 -5.28 15.41
N VAL A 7 -2.77 -6.26 15.09
CA VAL A 7 -2.96 -6.75 13.71
C VAL A 7 -3.64 -5.72 12.77
N SER A 8 -4.06 -4.57 13.30
CA SER A 8 -4.83 -3.55 12.55
C SER A 8 -4.09 -2.93 11.36
N PRO A 9 -2.78 -2.62 11.44
CA PRO A 9 -2.01 -2.14 10.28
C PRO A 9 -1.91 -3.18 9.16
N ASP A 10 -1.90 -4.48 9.49
CA ASP A 10 -1.84 -5.55 8.48
C ASP A 10 -3.14 -5.60 7.66
N TYR A 11 -4.31 -5.45 8.30
CA TYR A 11 -5.58 -5.36 7.60
C TYR A 11 -5.73 -4.09 6.76
N TRP A 12 -5.19 -2.97 7.23
CA TRP A 12 -5.12 -1.76 6.41
C TRP A 12 -4.27 -2.01 5.16
N THR A 13 -3.11 -2.65 5.34
CA THR A 13 -2.19 -3.00 4.24
C THR A 13 -2.84 -3.94 3.24
N LEU A 14 -3.64 -4.91 3.70
CA LEU A 14 -4.45 -5.73 2.81
C LEU A 14 -5.41 -4.89 1.96
N GLY A 15 -6.02 -3.85 2.53
CA GLY A 15 -6.85 -2.90 1.79
C GLY A 15 -6.07 -2.12 0.72
N ILE A 16 -4.83 -1.71 1.02
CA ILE A 16 -3.91 -1.06 0.07
C ILE A 16 -3.62 -2.00 -1.11
N ILE A 17 -3.20 -3.23 -0.80
CA ILE A 17 -2.81 -4.22 -1.80
C ILE A 17 -4.01 -4.61 -2.68
N ILE A 18 -5.19 -4.83 -2.10
CA ILE A 18 -6.41 -5.13 -2.87
C ILE A 18 -6.74 -3.97 -3.81
N HIS A 19 -6.68 -2.73 -3.32
CA HIS A 19 -6.90 -1.55 -4.15
C HIS A 19 -5.91 -1.51 -5.32
N GLU A 20 -4.61 -1.56 -5.02
CA GLU A 20 -3.55 -1.49 -6.03
C GLU A 20 -3.65 -2.62 -7.06
N MET A 21 -3.97 -3.85 -6.65
CA MET A 21 -4.15 -4.97 -7.58
C MET A 21 -5.34 -4.78 -8.55
N VAL A 22 -6.40 -4.08 -8.12
CA VAL A 22 -7.59 -3.86 -8.98
C VAL A 22 -7.53 -2.58 -9.79
N THR A 23 -6.72 -1.59 -9.38
CA THR A 23 -6.57 -0.30 -10.08
C THR A 23 -5.27 -0.17 -10.87
N GLY A 24 -4.22 -0.85 -10.45
CA GLY A 24 -2.84 -0.66 -10.90
C GLY A 24 -2.09 0.47 -10.19
N ASP A 25 -2.75 1.27 -9.35
CA ASP A 25 -2.18 2.44 -8.68
C ASP A 25 -2.52 2.42 -7.17
N ALA A 26 -1.57 2.82 -6.31
CA ALA A 26 -1.81 2.87 -4.87
C ALA A 26 -2.87 3.94 -4.48
N PRO A 27 -3.71 3.69 -3.46
CA PRO A 27 -4.85 4.56 -3.13
C PRO A 27 -4.45 5.94 -2.61
N TYR A 28 -3.23 6.07 -2.08
CA TYR A 28 -2.71 7.30 -1.50
C TYR A 28 -1.64 7.97 -2.36
N ASP A 29 -1.19 7.32 -3.43
CA ASP A 29 -0.23 7.89 -4.37
C ASP A 29 -0.96 8.75 -5.40
N ARG A 30 -0.52 9.99 -5.56
CA ARG A 30 -0.98 10.85 -6.65
C ARG A 30 0.24 11.49 -7.29
N THR A 31 1.23 10.68 -7.63
CA THR A 31 2.14 11.04 -8.70
C THR A 31 1.41 10.86 -10.03
N TYR A 32 0.74 11.91 -10.47
CA TYR A 32 0.21 12.16 -11.82
C TYR A 32 0.20 10.96 -12.81
N ARG A 33 -0.96 10.34 -13.01
CA ARG A 33 -1.31 9.77 -14.31
C ARG A 33 -2.14 10.84 -15.05
N ILE A 34 -1.47 11.83 -15.62
CA ILE A 34 -2.10 12.69 -16.62
C ILE A 34 -2.25 11.83 -17.87
N GLU A 35 -3.42 11.25 -18.05
CA GLU A 35 -3.84 10.83 -19.38
C GLU A 35 -4.17 12.11 -20.14
N SER A 36 -3.21 12.58 -20.94
CA SER A 36 -3.49 13.57 -21.96
C SER A 36 -4.35 12.91 -23.03
N ASN A 37 -5.61 13.38 -23.13
CA ASN A 37 -6.63 13.19 -24.17
C ASN A 37 -7.91 12.58 -23.56
N THR A 38 -9.09 13.22 -23.51
CA THR A 38 -9.69 14.31 -24.30
C THR A 38 -10.84 14.91 -23.48
N ASN A 39 -10.94 16.24 -23.49
CA ASN A 39 -12.16 17.06 -23.33
C ASN A 39 -13.24 16.53 -22.39
N GLU A 40 -13.10 16.77 -21.09
CA GLU A 40 -14.21 17.15 -20.20
C GLU A 40 -13.62 17.59 -18.86
N THR A 41 -13.62 18.90 -18.66
CA THR A 41 -13.20 19.59 -17.44
C THR A 41 -14.20 19.30 -16.32
N GLU A 42 -13.81 18.48 -15.34
CA GLU A 42 -14.25 18.64 -13.95
C GLU A 42 -13.05 18.46 -13.03
N SER A 43 -12.35 19.59 -12.87
CA SER A 43 -11.27 19.81 -11.91
C SER A 43 -11.81 19.63 -10.50
N ILE A 44 -11.60 18.47 -9.88
CA ILE A 44 -11.67 18.39 -8.42
C ILE A 44 -10.28 18.69 -7.90
N GLU A 45 -10.01 19.99 -7.78
CA GLU A 45 -8.97 20.58 -6.95
C GLU A 45 -9.21 20.14 -5.49
N TYR A 46 -8.35 19.27 -4.99
CA TYR A 46 -8.01 19.29 -3.57
C TYR A 46 -6.54 19.69 -3.48
N GLU A 47 -6.28 20.94 -3.86
CA GLU A 47 -5.08 21.65 -3.45
C GLU A 47 -5.24 21.95 -1.96
N TYR A 48 -4.59 21.15 -1.11
CA TYR A 48 -4.38 21.57 0.27
C TYR A 48 -3.42 22.75 0.21
N ASP A 49 -3.94 23.95 0.47
CA ASP A 49 -3.19 25.20 0.52
C ASP A 49 -2.02 25.08 1.49
N TYR A 50 -0.83 24.82 0.97
CA TYR A 50 0.44 24.84 1.71
C TYR A 50 1.09 26.23 1.66
N ARG A 51 0.44 27.22 1.03
CA ARG A 51 1.07 28.52 0.73
C ARG A 51 0.87 29.57 1.82
N SER A 52 0.10 29.28 2.87
CA SER A 52 -0.20 30.25 3.92
C SER A 52 0.75 30.25 5.13
N LYS A 53 1.82 29.41 5.18
CA LYS A 53 2.93 29.55 6.16
C LYS A 53 4.29 28.99 5.69
N SER A 54 5.01 29.70 4.83
CA SER A 54 6.48 29.79 4.91
C SER A 54 7.00 30.88 3.98
N THR A 55 7.11 32.10 4.49
CA THR A 55 8.12 33.03 4.02
C THR A 55 9.47 32.47 4.47
N ILE A 56 10.26 31.94 3.55
CA ILE A 56 11.73 31.99 3.48
C ILE A 56 12.09 31.37 2.11
N GLU A 57 12.59 32.21 1.23
CA GLU A 57 13.20 31.83 -0.04
C GLU A 57 14.56 31.15 0.22
N ASN A 58 14.91 30.13 -0.59
CA ASN A 58 16.18 29.97 -1.32
C ASN A 58 16.59 28.49 -1.55
N ASP A 59 16.73 28.14 -2.83
CA ASP A 59 17.75 27.26 -3.43
C ASP A 59 17.96 25.81 -2.97
N THR A 60 16.90 25.00 -2.83
CA THR A 60 17.02 23.52 -2.77
C THR A 60 15.85 22.82 -3.49
N SER A 61 15.75 22.96 -4.81
CA SER A 61 14.56 22.55 -5.58
C SER A 61 14.25 21.05 -5.61
N ASP A 62 15.25 20.17 -5.61
CA ASP A 62 15.01 18.76 -5.94
C ASP A 62 14.81 17.86 -4.71
N THR A 63 15.42 18.22 -3.57
CA THR A 63 15.24 17.48 -2.29
C THR A 63 13.93 17.83 -1.60
N ILE A 64 13.45 19.08 -1.74
CA ILE A 64 12.20 19.56 -1.13
C ILE A 64 10.97 18.94 -1.82
N GLN A 65 11.04 18.68 -3.13
CA GLN A 65 9.95 18.09 -3.91
C GLN A 65 9.64 16.63 -3.47
N SER A 66 10.66 15.82 -3.18
CA SER A 66 10.50 14.42 -2.74
C SER A 66 9.99 14.30 -1.29
N SER A 67 10.46 15.20 -0.41
CA SER A 67 9.97 15.34 0.97
C SER A 67 8.50 15.74 0.99
N SER A 68 8.09 16.66 0.11
CA SER A 68 6.69 17.05 -0.04
C SER A 68 5.78 15.92 -0.52
N LYS A 69 6.25 15.01 -1.38
CA LYS A 69 5.42 13.87 -1.87
C LYS A 69 5.06 12.89 -0.77
N HIS A 70 6.07 12.44 0.00
CA HIS A 70 5.85 11.51 1.11
C HIS A 70 4.98 12.13 2.20
N TYR A 71 5.19 13.42 2.49
CA TYR A 71 4.38 14.17 3.44
C TYR A 71 2.90 14.28 2.99
N ASN A 72 2.67 14.61 1.72
CA ASN A 72 1.31 14.67 1.17
C ASN A 72 0.62 13.30 1.20
N MET A 73 1.33 12.21 0.87
CA MET A 73 0.80 10.86 1.02
C MET A 73 0.36 10.59 2.47
N TYR A 74 1.20 10.92 3.44
CA TYR A 74 0.90 10.77 4.86
C TYR A 74 -0.35 11.58 5.29
N LEU A 75 -0.47 12.83 4.85
CA LEU A 75 -1.67 13.64 5.11
C LEU A 75 -2.93 12.99 4.54
N ARG A 76 -2.87 12.42 3.33
CA ARG A 76 -4.01 11.72 2.72
C ARG A 76 -4.40 10.47 3.49
N ILE A 77 -3.43 9.74 4.04
CA ILE A 77 -3.66 8.59 4.92
C ILE A 77 -4.40 9.01 6.18
N ILE A 78 -3.93 10.05 6.88
CA ILE A 78 -4.58 10.55 8.11
C ILE A 78 -6.00 11.03 7.82
N ASN A 79 -6.19 11.77 6.73
CA ASN A 79 -7.50 12.33 6.38
C ASN A 79 -8.45 11.28 5.78
N GLY A 80 -8.02 10.03 5.60
CA GLY A 80 -8.85 8.98 5.00
C GLY A 80 -9.19 9.22 3.52
N CYS A 81 -8.42 10.05 2.83
CA CYS A 81 -8.65 10.45 1.43
C CYS A 81 -8.13 9.41 0.44
N ALA A 82 -8.55 8.15 0.58
CA ALA A 82 -8.25 7.11 -0.40
C ALA A 82 -8.91 7.43 -1.75
N LEU A 83 -8.19 7.21 -2.85
CA LEU A 83 -8.75 7.33 -4.20
C LEU A 83 -9.75 6.20 -4.47
N MET A 84 -11.02 6.45 -4.17
CA MET A 84 -12.12 5.46 -4.25
C MET A 84 -12.97 5.58 -5.52
N ASN A 85 -12.48 6.25 -6.56
CA ASN A 85 -13.19 6.38 -7.84
C ASN A 85 -13.03 5.10 -8.70
N LEU A 86 -13.55 4.00 -8.19
CA LEU A 86 -13.39 2.66 -8.76
C LEU A 86 -14.54 2.32 -9.72
N LYS A 87 -14.69 3.08 -10.82
CA LYS A 87 -15.83 2.93 -11.75
C LYS A 87 -15.90 1.55 -12.43
N HIS A 88 -14.76 0.89 -12.59
CA HIS A 88 -14.64 -0.41 -13.28
C HIS A 88 -14.66 -1.62 -12.33
N VAL A 89 -14.94 -1.41 -11.05
CA VAL A 89 -14.79 -2.43 -10.00
C VAL A 89 -16.14 -2.73 -9.35
N THR A 90 -16.36 -3.98 -8.93
CA THR A 90 -17.65 -4.41 -8.36
C THR A 90 -17.95 -3.72 -7.03
N ARG A 91 -19.23 -3.52 -6.71
CA ARG A 91 -19.66 -2.91 -5.44
C ARG A 91 -19.11 -3.63 -4.21
N ASN A 92 -19.04 -4.96 -4.25
CA ASN A 92 -18.47 -5.76 -3.16
C ASN A 92 -16.98 -5.50 -2.98
N CYS A 93 -16.23 -5.33 -4.07
CA CYS A 93 -14.81 -4.99 -4.01
C CYS A 93 -14.60 -3.58 -3.43
N VAL A 94 -15.40 -2.60 -3.86
CA VAL A 94 -15.32 -1.26 -3.27
C VAL A 94 -15.69 -1.29 -1.77
N SER A 95 -16.69 -2.10 -1.38
CA SER A 95 -17.09 -2.29 0.02
C SER A 95 -15.96 -2.85 0.89
N ILE A 96 -15.30 -3.93 0.45
CA ILE A 96 -14.20 -4.53 1.22
C ILE A 96 -13.04 -3.54 1.40
N ILE A 97 -12.63 -2.83 0.33
CA ILE A 97 -11.54 -1.86 0.38
C ILE A 97 -11.90 -0.73 1.35
N ARG A 98 -13.13 -0.18 1.28
CA ARG A 98 -13.58 0.87 2.21
C ARG A 98 -13.58 0.42 3.66
N ASN A 99 -13.95 -0.83 3.95
CA ASN A 99 -14.01 -1.35 5.32
C ASN A 99 -12.62 -1.71 5.87
N LEU A 100 -11.67 -2.08 5.02
CA LEU A 100 -10.27 -2.31 5.40
C LEU A 100 -9.50 -0.99 5.58
N LEU A 101 -9.78 0.03 4.75
CA LEU A 101 -9.18 1.37 4.81
C LEU A 101 -9.95 2.32 5.75
N GLN A 102 -10.49 1.80 6.85
CA GLN A 102 -11.15 2.60 7.89
C GLN A 102 -10.13 3.23 8.84
N TYR A 103 -10.15 4.55 8.94
CA TYR A 103 -9.23 5.29 9.81
C TYR A 103 -9.42 4.89 11.29
N ASN A 104 -10.67 4.79 11.73
CA ASN A 104 -10.99 4.29 13.06
C ASN A 104 -10.77 2.76 13.13
N ILE A 105 -9.83 2.34 13.97
CA ILE A 105 -9.46 0.94 14.21
C ILE A 105 -10.68 0.09 14.61
N GLU A 106 -11.58 0.59 15.44
CA GLU A 106 -12.74 -0.17 15.94
C GLU A 106 -13.78 -0.44 14.85
N LYS A 107 -13.78 0.39 13.79
CA LYS A 107 -14.64 0.22 12.62
C LYS A 107 -13.94 -0.52 11.48
N ARG A 108 -12.64 -0.79 11.61
CA ARG A 108 -11.85 -1.47 10.59
C ARG A 108 -12.21 -2.94 10.57
N LEU A 109 -12.51 -3.44 9.37
CA LEU A 109 -12.77 -4.86 9.17
C LEU A 109 -11.57 -5.69 9.63
N GLY A 110 -11.81 -6.79 10.33
CA GLY A 110 -10.75 -7.59 10.96
C GLY A 110 -10.38 -7.18 12.39
N CYS A 111 -10.76 -5.97 12.83
CA CYS A 111 -10.42 -5.44 14.17
C CYS A 111 -11.60 -5.51 15.16
N GLY A 112 -12.78 -5.93 14.71
CA GLY A 112 -13.94 -6.17 15.56
C GLY A 112 -13.84 -7.49 16.33
N ILE A 113 -14.88 -7.81 17.10
CA ILE A 113 -14.93 -9.01 17.97
C ILE A 113 -14.76 -10.33 17.19
N ARG A 114 -15.22 -10.37 15.94
CA ARG A 114 -15.12 -11.56 15.06
C ARG A 114 -13.78 -11.67 14.34
N GLY A 115 -12.94 -10.64 14.44
CA GLY A 115 -11.60 -10.62 13.87
C GLY A 115 -11.60 -10.90 12.36
N THR A 116 -10.68 -11.77 11.93
CA THR A 116 -10.50 -12.15 10.52
C THR A 116 -11.75 -12.78 9.88
N LEU A 117 -12.66 -13.35 10.66
CA LEU A 117 -13.88 -13.97 10.13
C LEU A 117 -14.73 -12.97 9.34
N ASP A 118 -14.80 -11.71 9.78
CA ASP A 118 -15.54 -10.66 9.05
C ASP A 118 -14.93 -10.36 7.67
N ILE A 119 -13.64 -10.61 7.49
CA ILE A 119 -12.96 -10.49 6.19
C ILE A 119 -13.28 -11.70 5.33
N ILE A 120 -13.10 -12.91 5.87
CA ILE A 120 -13.32 -14.18 5.15
C ILE A 120 -14.77 -14.31 4.66
N GLU A 121 -15.74 -13.91 5.48
CA GLU A 121 -17.17 -13.98 5.16
C GLU A 121 -17.68 -12.75 4.37
N HIS A 122 -16.82 -11.79 4.05
CA HIS A 122 -17.26 -10.62 3.29
C HIS A 122 -17.73 -11.04 1.89
N PRO A 123 -18.84 -10.46 1.35
CA PRO A 123 -19.40 -10.85 0.05
C PRO A 123 -18.47 -10.80 -1.16
N TRP A 124 -17.34 -10.10 -1.03
CA TRP A 124 -16.30 -10.08 -2.06
C TRP A 124 -15.55 -11.42 -2.19
N PHE A 125 -15.44 -12.17 -1.10
CA PHE A 125 -14.77 -13.47 -1.03
C PHE A 125 -15.72 -14.67 -1.16
N ASN A 126 -17.02 -14.47 -1.40
CA ASN A 126 -18.01 -15.55 -1.46
C ASN A 126 -17.70 -16.66 -2.48
N GLN A 127 -16.93 -16.36 -3.53
CA GLN A 127 -16.56 -17.33 -4.55
C GLN A 127 -15.28 -18.12 -4.19
N ILE A 128 -14.61 -17.76 -3.10
CA ILE A 128 -13.36 -18.38 -2.65
C ILE A 128 -13.67 -19.43 -1.59
N ASN A 129 -13.31 -20.68 -1.89
CA ASN A 129 -13.23 -21.74 -0.90
C ASN A 129 -11.84 -21.70 -0.23
N PHE A 130 -11.77 -21.07 0.94
CA PHE A 130 -10.52 -20.88 1.66
C PHE A 130 -9.84 -22.20 2.06
N TRP A 131 -10.59 -23.29 2.23
CA TRP A 131 -10.01 -24.60 2.52
C TRP A 131 -9.26 -25.18 1.31
N ILE A 132 -9.83 -25.08 0.12
CA ILE A 132 -9.18 -25.52 -1.13
C ILE A 132 -7.97 -24.61 -1.44
N LEU A 133 -8.09 -23.32 -1.17
CA LEU A 133 -6.99 -22.36 -1.30
C LEU A 133 -5.82 -22.69 -0.39
N TYR A 134 -6.09 -22.98 0.89
CA TYR A 134 -5.07 -23.41 1.86
C TYR A 134 -4.34 -24.68 1.41
N GLN A 135 -5.05 -25.61 0.77
CA GLN A 135 -4.47 -26.84 0.22
C GLN A 135 -3.73 -26.63 -1.11
N GLN A 136 -3.64 -25.39 -1.62
CA GLN A 136 -2.98 -25.06 -2.89
C GLN A 136 -3.57 -25.81 -4.10
N LYS A 137 -4.89 -26.06 -4.07
CA LYS A 137 -5.61 -26.82 -5.11
C LYS A 137 -6.29 -25.94 -6.17
N TYR A 138 -6.28 -24.63 -6.00
CA TYR A 138 -6.73 -23.71 -7.04
C TYR A 138 -5.72 -23.67 -8.19
N ILE A 139 -6.22 -23.59 -9.43
CA ILE A 139 -5.40 -23.25 -10.58
C ILE A 139 -5.09 -21.75 -10.49
N ALA A 140 -3.80 -21.40 -10.43
CA ALA A 140 -3.38 -20.01 -10.40
C ALA A 140 -3.76 -19.32 -11.72
N PRO A 141 -4.29 -18.08 -11.69
CA PRO A 141 -4.67 -17.35 -12.90
C PRO A 141 -3.47 -16.98 -13.78
N PHE A 142 -2.27 -16.91 -13.18
CA PHE A 142 -1.03 -16.64 -13.87
C PHE A 142 0.06 -17.59 -13.35
N ILE A 143 0.76 -18.26 -14.27
CA ILE A 143 1.93 -19.09 -13.98
C ILE A 143 3.12 -18.42 -14.67
N PRO A 144 4.09 -17.86 -13.91
CA PRO A 144 5.21 -17.15 -14.50
C PRO A 144 6.08 -18.09 -15.33
N ILE A 145 6.41 -17.67 -16.56
CA ILE A 145 7.33 -18.41 -17.42
C ILE A 145 8.74 -18.18 -16.87
N ARG A 146 9.36 -19.25 -16.37
CA ARG A 146 10.78 -19.24 -16.02
C ARG A 146 11.59 -19.22 -17.31
N LYS A 147 11.88 -18.03 -17.84
CA LYS A 147 12.99 -17.89 -18.79
C LYS A 147 14.24 -18.36 -18.04
N TYR A 148 15.05 -19.22 -18.69
CA TYR A 148 16.31 -19.72 -18.14
C TYR A 148 17.03 -18.62 -17.38
N ILE A 149 17.65 -18.99 -16.25
CA ILE A 149 18.46 -18.12 -15.40
C ILE A 149 19.38 -17.29 -16.30
N ILE A 150 18.90 -16.13 -16.75
CA ILE A 150 19.76 -15.05 -17.15
C ILE A 150 20.35 -14.74 -15.79
N LYS A 151 21.62 -15.14 -15.59
CA LYS A 151 22.42 -14.60 -14.50
C LYS A 151 22.21 -13.11 -14.64
N ASP A 152 21.39 -12.56 -13.75
CA ASP A 152 21.00 -11.16 -13.78
C ASP A 152 22.27 -10.38 -14.04
N GLN A 153 22.31 -9.62 -15.13
CA GLN A 153 23.39 -8.67 -15.36
C GLN A 153 23.15 -7.52 -14.39
N TYR A 154 23.34 -7.78 -13.10
CA TYR A 154 23.37 -6.74 -12.08
C TYR A 154 24.55 -5.85 -12.43
N GLN A 155 24.27 -4.64 -12.90
CA GLN A 155 25.31 -3.69 -13.29
C GLN A 155 26.11 -3.15 -12.11
N ASN A 156 25.80 -3.56 -10.86
CA ASN A 156 26.45 -3.13 -9.64
C ASN A 156 26.54 -4.28 -8.62
N GLU A 157 27.34 -5.30 -8.91
CA GLU A 157 27.63 -6.34 -7.92
C GLU A 157 28.42 -5.73 -6.76
N THR A 158 27.81 -5.67 -5.58
CA THR A 158 28.51 -5.30 -4.35
C THR A 158 29.22 -6.53 -3.81
N ILE A 159 30.55 -6.48 -3.77
CA ILE A 159 31.36 -7.56 -3.18
C ILE A 159 31.06 -7.61 -1.68
N LEU A 160 30.60 -8.76 -1.19
CA LEU A 160 30.42 -9.01 0.23
C LEU A 160 31.78 -8.92 0.94
N LYS A 161 31.90 -7.95 1.85
CA LYS A 161 33.11 -7.73 2.64
C LYS A 161 32.98 -8.51 3.95
N PHE A 162 33.89 -9.45 4.15
CA PHE A 162 34.01 -10.15 5.43
C PHE A 162 35.01 -9.41 6.31
N THR A 163 34.63 -9.18 7.56
CA THR A 163 35.53 -8.67 8.60
C THR A 163 36.17 -9.84 9.33
N ALA A 164 37.45 -9.71 9.70
CA ALA A 164 38.16 -10.73 10.45
C ALA A 164 37.72 -10.81 11.92
N LYS A 165 37.06 -9.76 12.45
CA LYS A 165 36.62 -9.67 13.84
C LYS A 165 35.10 -9.49 13.90
N ASN A 166 34.44 -10.28 14.74
CA ASN A 166 33.03 -10.10 15.07
C ASN A 166 32.81 -8.69 15.67
N GLN A 167 31.96 -7.88 15.02
CA GLN A 167 31.74 -6.48 15.41
C GLN A 167 30.64 -6.33 16.46
N TYR A 168 29.71 -7.28 16.54
CA TYR A 168 28.45 -7.14 17.26
C TYR A 168 28.04 -8.45 17.95
N GLU A 169 29.03 -9.13 18.55
CA GLU A 169 28.81 -10.42 19.21
C GLU A 169 27.70 -10.32 20.25
N ASN A 170 27.76 -9.30 21.10
CA ASN A 170 26.78 -9.11 22.17
C ASN A 170 25.36 -8.83 21.65
N GLU A 171 25.24 -8.07 20.57
CA GLU A 171 23.96 -7.66 19.99
C GLU A 171 23.27 -8.78 19.22
N PHE A 172 24.04 -9.74 18.68
CA PHE A 172 23.53 -10.87 17.90
C PHE A 172 23.74 -12.23 18.60
N ASN A 173 23.97 -12.25 19.90
CA ASN A 173 24.16 -13.50 20.66
C ASN A 173 22.92 -14.42 20.64
N GLU A 174 21.73 -13.87 20.41
CA GLU A 174 20.46 -14.60 20.33
C GLU A 174 19.90 -14.73 18.90
N PHE A 175 20.64 -14.27 17.89
CA PHE A 175 20.26 -14.39 16.49
C PHE A 175 20.55 -15.80 15.96
#